data_AF-A0AAX3AC14-F1
#
_entry.id   AF-A0AAX3AC14-F1
#
_cell.length_a   1.000
_cell.length_b   1.000
_cell.length_c   1.000
_cell.angle_alpha   90.00
_cell.angle_beta   90.00
_cell.angle_gamma   90.00
#
_symmetry.space_group_name_H-M   'P 1'
#
loop_
_entity.id
_entity.type
_entity.pdbx_description
1 polymer ?
#
loop_
_entity_poly.entity_id
_entity_poly.type
_entity_poly.pdbx_seq_one_letter_code
_entity_poly.pdbx_strand_id
1 'polypeptide(L)'
;MAATRDIVASYRNPAAVVRRLLGQGPREDRNLVYLMVACLIFFVAQTPRLAREAHVNGTELDMLLGATLLAWLFIAPLIFYMLAAGTQIILKVMRGRPSGYSTRLALFWALLASSPLVLLHGLTAGFVGEGIELRIVGLVWLCVFLWFWISGLLVAYRTRS
;
A
#
# COMPACT_ATOMS: atom_id res chain seq x y z
N MET A 1 14.96 -12.52 6.51
CA MET A 1 14.59 -11.39 7.41
C MET A 1 13.08 -11.28 7.44
N ALA A 2 12.49 -11.16 8.64
CA ALA A 2 11.04 -11.10 8.80
C ALA A 2 10.50 -9.76 8.30
N ALA A 3 9.55 -9.80 7.35
CA ALA A 3 8.92 -8.61 6.77
C ALA A 3 8.32 -7.67 7.83
N THR A 4 7.86 -8.21 8.95
CA THR A 4 7.36 -7.45 10.11
C THR A 4 8.39 -6.51 10.73
N ARG A 5 9.65 -6.91 10.84
CA ARG A 5 10.71 -6.06 11.41
C ARG A 5 11.01 -4.88 10.48
N ASP A 6 10.86 -5.10 9.18
CA ASP A 6 11.11 -4.10 8.15
C ASP A 6 9.95 -3.11 8.05
N ILE A 7 8.71 -3.56 8.30
CA ILE A 7 7.55 -2.68 8.46
C ILE A 7 7.79 -1.71 9.62
N VAL A 8 8.14 -2.21 10.81
CA VAL A 8 8.41 -1.36 11.99
C VAL A 8 9.58 -0.40 11.73
N ALA A 9 10.64 -0.88 11.07
CA ALA A 9 11.77 -0.03 10.69
C ALA A 9 11.38 1.07 9.69
N SER A 10 10.38 0.84 8.84
CA SER A 10 9.89 1.82 7.87
C SER A 10 9.19 3.01 8.52
N TYR A 11 8.58 2.82 9.69
CA TYR A 11 8.03 3.94 10.47
C TYR A 11 9.12 4.90 10.98
N ARG A 12 10.33 4.40 11.21
CA ARG A 12 11.47 5.21 11.66
C ARG A 12 12.27 5.80 10.50
N ASN A 13 12.57 5.00 9.49
CA ASN A 13 13.34 5.45 8.33
C ASN A 13 12.98 4.63 7.06
N PRO A 14 11.94 5.03 6.34
CA PRO A 14 11.46 4.29 5.16
C PRO A 14 12.51 4.28 4.04
N ALA A 15 13.28 5.37 3.90
CA ALA A 15 14.34 5.47 2.91
C ALA A 15 15.47 4.46 3.13
N ALA A 16 15.88 4.23 4.38
CA ALA A 16 16.90 3.25 4.72
C ALA A 16 16.45 1.81 4.38
N VAL A 17 15.16 1.49 4.60
CA VAL A 17 14.60 0.17 4.28
C VAL A 17 14.55 -0.06 2.77
N VAL A 18 14.06 0.92 2.00
CA VAL A 18 14.04 0.84 0.53
C VAL A 18 15.45 0.70 -0.04
N ARG A 19 16.44 1.45 0.48
CA ARG A 19 17.84 1.32 0.07
C ARG A 19 18.39 -0.08 0.36
N ARG A 20 18.05 -0.65 1.51
CA ARG A 20 18.48 -2.00 1.88
C ARG A 20 17.82 -3.07 1.02
N LEU A 21 16.54 -2.91 0.70
CA LEU A 21 15.80 -3.82 -0.19
C LEU A 21 16.37 -3.77 -1.62
N LEU A 22 16.69 -2.58 -2.13
CA LEU A 22 17.37 -2.41 -3.43
C LEU A 22 18.77 -3.05 -3.46
N GLY A 23 19.50 -2.99 -2.34
CA GLY A 23 20.82 -3.60 -2.21
C GLY A 23 20.83 -5.14 -2.16
N GLN A 24 19.67 -5.79 -2.03
CA GLN A 24 19.55 -7.27 -2.03
C GLN A 24 19.49 -7.88 -3.44
N GLY A 25 19.60 -7.07 -4.49
CA GLY A 25 19.53 -7.48 -5.88
C GLY A 25 18.10 -7.47 -6.46
N PRO A 26 17.97 -7.36 -7.79
CA PRO A 26 16.66 -7.28 -8.45
C PRO A 26 15.92 -8.61 -8.33
N ARG A 27 14.87 -8.60 -7.51
CA ARG A 27 13.99 -9.75 -7.25
C ARG A 27 12.54 -9.32 -7.43
N GLU A 28 12.04 -9.50 -8.65
CA GLU A 28 10.70 -9.08 -9.06
C GLU A 28 9.60 -9.97 -8.45
N ASP A 29 9.94 -11.23 -8.16
CA ASP A 29 9.17 -12.18 -7.36
C ASP A 29 8.76 -11.59 -6.00
N ARG A 30 9.70 -10.96 -5.29
CA ARG A 30 9.44 -10.37 -3.97
C ARG A 30 8.55 -9.13 -4.05
N ASN A 31 8.66 -8.35 -5.12
CA ASN A 31 7.81 -7.17 -5.35
C ASN A 31 6.34 -7.56 -5.48
N LEU A 32 6.06 -8.60 -6.28
CA LEU A 32 4.71 -9.13 -6.43
C LEU A 32 4.17 -9.68 -5.11
N VAL A 33 5.00 -10.37 -4.33
CA VAL A 33 4.60 -10.84 -2.99
C VAL A 33 4.22 -9.68 -2.08
N TYR A 34 4.98 -8.58 -2.06
CA TYR A 34 4.62 -7.40 -1.26
C TYR A 34 3.29 -6.78 -1.67
N LEU A 35 3.05 -6.67 -2.99
CA LEU A 35 1.79 -6.16 -3.52
C LEU A 35 0.62 -7.07 -3.16
N MET A 36 0.76 -8.38 -3.38
CA MET A 36 -0.27 -9.37 -3.07
C MET A 36 -0.63 -9.39 -1.59
N VAL A 37 0.38 -9.37 -0.71
CA VAL A 37 0.16 -9.32 0.75
C VAL A 37 -0.51 -8.01 1.13
N ALA A 38 -0.09 -6.88 0.57
CA ALA A 38 -0.72 -5.61 0.85
C ALA A 38 -2.19 -5.60 0.38
N CYS A 39 -2.51 -6.09 -0.82
CA CYS A 39 -3.88 -6.25 -1.29
C CYS A 39 -4.72 -7.13 -0.36
N LEU A 40 -4.18 -8.26 0.11
CA LEU A 40 -4.87 -9.13 1.06
C LEU A 40 -5.17 -8.40 2.38
N ILE A 41 -4.21 -7.64 2.90
CA ILE A 41 -4.41 -6.87 4.15
C ILE A 41 -5.46 -5.77 3.95
N PHE A 42 -5.46 -5.08 2.81
CA PHE A 42 -6.48 -4.08 2.50
C PHE A 42 -7.88 -4.69 2.37
N PHE A 43 -7.99 -5.89 1.78
CA PHE A 43 -9.23 -6.66 1.77
C PHE A 43 -9.70 -6.96 3.20
N VAL A 44 -8.81 -7.50 4.07
CA VAL A 44 -9.11 -7.78 5.48
C VAL A 44 -9.53 -6.50 6.23
N ALA A 45 -8.92 -5.37 5.92
CA ALA A 45 -9.30 -4.09 6.50
C ALA A 45 -10.70 -3.63 6.07
N GLN A 46 -11.17 -4.00 4.87
CA GLN A 46 -12.50 -3.61 4.39
C GLN A 46 -13.63 -4.50 4.92
N THR A 47 -13.35 -5.73 5.33
CA THR A 47 -14.38 -6.65 5.85
C THR A 47 -15.25 -6.09 6.97
N PRO A 48 -14.73 -5.40 8.02
CA PRO A 48 -15.59 -4.84 9.07
C PRO A 48 -16.53 -3.73 8.57
N ARG A 49 -16.09 -2.93 7.59
CA ARG A 49 -16.95 -1.92 6.95
C ARG A 49 -18.05 -2.58 6.12
N LEU A 50 -17.70 -3.58 5.31
CA LEU A 50 -18.65 -4.30 4.45
C LEU A 50 -19.68 -5.08 5.27
N ALA A 51 -19.27 -5.67 6.40
CA ALA A 51 -20.17 -6.34 7.33
C ALA A 51 -21.22 -5.39 7.91
N ARG A 52 -20.80 -4.16 8.27
CA ARG A 52 -21.74 -3.11 8.72
C ARG A 52 -22.69 -2.69 7.59
N GLU A 53 -22.17 -2.48 6.39
CA GLU A 53 -22.97 -2.09 5.22
C GLU A 53 -24.03 -3.14 4.87
N ALA A 54 -23.64 -4.42 4.85
CA ALA A 54 -24.54 -5.55 4.68
C ALA A 54 -25.65 -5.56 5.74
N HIS A 55 -25.28 -5.34 7.01
CA HIS A 55 -26.22 -5.34 8.12
C HIS A 55 -27.22 -4.18 8.06
N VAL A 56 -26.76 -2.98 7.69
CA VAL A 56 -27.62 -1.77 7.63
C VAL A 56 -28.52 -1.75 6.40
N ASN A 57 -27.99 -2.14 5.24
CA ASN A 57 -28.72 -2.06 3.96
C ASN A 57 -29.47 -3.35 3.61
N GLY A 58 -29.31 -4.42 4.39
CA GLY A 58 -29.92 -5.73 4.12
C GLY A 58 -29.35 -6.40 2.86
N THR A 59 -28.14 -6.04 2.45
CA THR A 59 -27.46 -6.64 1.28
C THR A 59 -26.72 -7.92 1.67
N GLU A 60 -26.61 -8.85 0.73
CA GLU A 60 -25.87 -10.11 0.92
C GLU A 60 -24.37 -9.84 1.11
N LEU A 61 -23.86 -10.19 2.29
CA LEU A 61 -22.46 -10.00 2.66
C LEU A 61 -21.51 -10.77 1.73
N ASP A 62 -21.88 -11.99 1.35
CA ASP A 62 -21.06 -12.85 0.48
C ASP A 62 -20.84 -12.21 -0.90
N MET A 63 -21.86 -11.52 -1.41
CA MET A 63 -21.75 -10.78 -2.67
C MET A 63 -20.76 -9.61 -2.55
N LEU A 64 -20.86 -8.84 -1.46
CA LEU A 64 -19.95 -7.71 -1.20
C LEU A 64 -18.51 -8.16 -0.99
N LEU A 65 -18.30 -9.23 -0.21
CA LEU A 65 -16.98 -9.81 0.03
C LEU A 65 -16.39 -10.38 -1.25
N GLY A 66 -17.18 -11.11 -2.06
CA GLY A 66 -16.75 -11.66 -3.34
C GLY A 66 -16.32 -10.57 -4.33
N ALA A 67 -17.13 -9.52 -4.49
CA ALA A 67 -16.80 -8.38 -5.36
C ALA A 67 -15.55 -7.64 -4.88
N THR A 68 -15.42 -7.42 -3.57
CA THR A 68 -14.27 -6.71 -2.98
C THR A 68 -12.99 -7.53 -3.11
N LEU A 69 -13.06 -8.85 -2.91
CA LEU A 69 -11.92 -9.74 -3.08
C LEU A 69 -11.44 -9.74 -4.53
N LEU A 70 -12.35 -9.84 -5.50
CA LEU A 70 -12.00 -9.74 -6.92
C LEU A 70 -11.33 -8.38 -7.23
N ALA A 71 -11.90 -7.28 -6.72
CA ALA A 71 -11.36 -5.95 -6.91
C ALA A 71 -9.93 -5.81 -6.33
N TRP A 72 -9.68 -6.29 -5.12
CA TRP A 72 -8.36 -6.18 -4.50
C TRP A 72 -7.33 -7.16 -5.02
N LEU A 73 -7.73 -8.38 -5.39
CA LEU A 73 -6.80 -9.43 -5.80
C LEU A 73 -6.44 -9.37 -7.28
N PHE A 74 -7.35 -8.87 -8.12
CA PHE A 74 -7.14 -8.79 -9.57
C PHE A 74 -7.05 -7.34 -10.07
N ILE A 75 -8.01 -6.47 -9.72
CA ILE A 75 -8.07 -5.12 -10.30
C ILE A 75 -7.02 -4.19 -9.68
N ALA A 76 -6.88 -4.19 -8.35
CA ALA A 76 -5.98 -3.29 -7.65
C ALA A 76 -4.50 -3.47 -8.05
N PRO A 77 -3.96 -4.70 -8.21
CA PRO A 77 -2.59 -4.89 -8.68
C PRO A 77 -2.32 -4.25 -10.04
N LEU A 78 -3.28 -4.33 -10.98
CA LEU A 78 -3.17 -3.68 -12.30
C LEU A 78 -3.12 -2.16 -12.15
N ILE A 79 -3.99 -1.58 -11.31
CA ILE A 79 -4.00 -0.14 -11.03
C ILE A 79 -2.67 0.31 -10.42
N PHE A 80 -2.15 -0.43 -9.43
CA PHE A 80 -0.86 -0.10 -8.81
C PHE A 80 0.32 -0.25 -9.78
N TYR A 81 0.25 -1.19 -10.73
CA TYR A 81 1.23 -1.27 -11.81
C TYR A 81 1.18 -0.04 -12.72
N MET A 82 -0.02 0.42 -13.09
CA MET A 82 -0.19 1.65 -13.87
C MET A 82 0.31 2.88 -13.10
N LEU A 83 0.02 2.98 -11.80
CA LEU A 83 0.53 4.05 -10.94
C LEU A 83 2.06 4.02 -10.84
N ALA A 84 2.67 2.84 -10.71
CA ALA A 84 4.12 2.68 -10.67
C ALA A 84 4.76 3.10 -12.01
N ALA A 85 4.14 2.75 -13.13
CA ALA A 85 4.58 3.21 -14.45
C ALA A 85 4.44 4.74 -14.59
N GLY A 86 3.32 5.31 -14.13
CA GLY A 86 3.10 6.76 -14.11
C GLY A 86 4.14 7.50 -13.27
N THR A 87 4.41 7.02 -12.05
CA THR A 87 5.47 7.61 -11.22
C THR A 87 6.85 7.49 -11.86
N GLN A 88 7.14 6.37 -12.53
CA GLN A 88 8.39 6.22 -13.27
C GLN A 88 8.51 7.24 -14.40
N ILE A 89 7.43 7.51 -15.13
CA ILE A 89 7.39 8.51 -16.21
C ILE A 89 7.64 9.91 -15.63
N ILE A 90 6.94 10.27 -14.54
CA ILE A 90 7.12 11.56 -13.86
C ILE A 90 8.58 11.76 -13.43
N LEU A 91 9.18 10.74 -12.80
CA LEU A 91 10.59 10.81 -12.40
C LEU A 91 11.56 10.90 -13.59
N LYS A 92 11.24 10.25 -14.72
CA LYS A 92 12.02 10.38 -15.97
C LYS A 92 11.93 11.80 -16.54
N VAL A 93 10.75 12.42 -16.51
CA VAL A 93 10.55 13.82 -16.93
C VAL A 93 11.35 14.77 -16.04
N MET A 94 11.44 14.49 -14.73
CA MET A 94 12.29 15.24 -13.79
C MET A 94 13.79 14.91 -13.90
N ARG A 95 14.25 14.42 -15.07
CA ARG A 95 15.65 14.05 -15.39
C ARG A 95 16.25 12.94 -14.50
N GLY A 96 15.44 12.23 -13.73
CA GLY A 96 15.86 11.01 -13.04
C GLY A 96 16.04 9.85 -14.02
N ARG A 97 16.97 8.94 -13.75
CA ARG A 97 17.04 7.62 -14.41
C ARG A 97 16.71 6.50 -13.43
N PRO A 98 15.53 6.52 -12.78
CA PRO A 98 15.18 5.44 -11.85
C PRO A 98 14.95 4.15 -12.63
N SER A 99 15.46 3.04 -12.09
CA SER A 99 15.13 1.73 -12.63
C SER A 99 13.62 1.47 -12.45
N GLY A 100 13.00 0.77 -13.40
CA GLY A 100 11.59 0.37 -13.29
C GLY A 100 11.34 -0.49 -12.05
N TYR A 101 12.33 -1.33 -11.71
CA TYR A 101 12.33 -2.14 -10.49
C TYR A 101 12.29 -1.27 -9.22
N SER A 102 13.12 -0.24 -9.15
CA SER A 102 13.23 0.61 -7.95
C SER A 102 11.97 1.42 -7.69
N THR A 103 11.31 1.88 -8.76
CA THR A 103 10.08 2.66 -8.65
C THR A 103 8.91 1.79 -8.18
N ARG A 104 8.79 0.57 -8.73
CA ARG A 104 7.78 -0.42 -8.32
C ARG A 104 7.97 -0.85 -6.87
N LEU A 105 9.20 -1.20 -6.48
CA LEU A 105 9.53 -1.60 -5.12
C LEU A 105 9.18 -0.49 -4.12
N ALA A 106 9.51 0.78 -4.42
CA ALA A 106 9.20 1.90 -3.54
C ALA A 106 7.67 2.05 -3.31
N LEU A 107 6.87 1.90 -4.37
CA LEU A 107 5.41 2.02 -4.30
C LEU A 107 4.77 0.84 -3.56
N PHE A 108 5.16 -0.39 -3.89
CA PHE A 108 4.61 -1.60 -3.26
C PHE A 108 5.03 -1.71 -1.79
N TRP A 109 6.27 -1.32 -1.47
CA TRP A 109 6.73 -1.26 -0.10
C TRP A 109 5.98 -0.22 0.71
N ALA A 110 5.74 0.98 0.16
CA ALA A 110 4.95 2.01 0.82
C ALA A 110 3.51 1.52 1.10
N LEU A 111 2.91 0.80 0.16
CA LEU A 111 1.58 0.18 0.34
C LEU A 111 1.59 -0.80 1.51
N LEU A 112 2.55 -1.73 1.53
CA LEU A 112 2.68 -2.75 2.56
C LEU A 112 3.00 -2.15 3.94
N ALA A 113 3.88 -1.16 4.01
CA ALA A 113 4.24 -0.49 5.26
C ALA A 113 3.06 0.32 5.85
N SER A 114 2.17 0.83 4.99
CA SER A 114 0.96 1.54 5.40
C SER A 114 -0.16 0.61 5.92
N SER A 115 -0.02 -0.71 5.72
CA SER A 115 -1.06 -1.70 6.02
C SER A 115 -1.59 -1.70 7.47
N PRO A 116 -0.79 -1.47 8.54
CA PRO A 116 -1.33 -1.41 9.90
C PRO A 116 -2.31 -0.26 10.11
N LEU A 117 -2.07 0.88 9.47
CA LEU A 117 -2.95 2.05 9.54
C LEU A 117 -4.24 1.83 8.75
N VAL A 118 -4.16 1.09 7.64
CA VAL A 118 -5.35 0.69 6.86
C VAL A 118 -6.24 -0.24 7.67
N LEU A 119 -5.65 -1.21 8.37
CA LEU A 119 -6.38 -2.10 9.28
C LEU A 119 -7.07 -1.30 10.38
N LEU A 120 -6.38 -0.33 10.97
CA LEU A 120 -6.97 0.56 11.97
C LEU A 120 -8.14 1.39 11.39
N HIS A 121 -7.98 1.95 10.20
CA HIS A 121 -9.03 2.68 9.50
C HIS A 121 -10.25 1.79 9.21
N GLY A 122 -10.01 0.56 8.75
CA GLY A 122 -11.03 -0.45 8.50
C GLY A 122 -11.84 -0.82 9.74
N LEU A 123 -11.14 -1.11 10.84
CA LEU A 123 -11.76 -1.38 12.14
C LEU A 123 -12.59 -0.17 12.62
N THR A 124 -12.04 1.04 12.52
CA THR A 124 -12.75 2.28 12.90
C THR A 124 -14.03 2.44 12.07
N ALA A 125 -13.98 2.16 10.76
CA ALA A 125 -15.14 2.24 9.88
C ALA A 125 -16.25 1.22 10.25
N GLY A 126 -15.87 -0.01 10.61
CA GLY A 126 -16.84 -1.04 10.99
C GLY A 126 -17.44 -0.83 12.38
N PHE A 127 -16.61 -0.57 13.38
CA PHE A 127 -17.07 -0.44 14.77
C PHE A 127 -17.75 0.90 15.05
N VAL A 128 -17.15 2.03 14.65
CA VAL A 128 -17.67 3.36 14.96
C VAL A 128 -18.69 3.80 13.91
N GLY A 129 -18.33 3.65 12.62
CA GLY A 129 -19.15 4.10 11.49
C GLY A 129 -18.63 5.38 10.84
N GLU A 130 -19.46 6.04 10.04
CA GLU A 130 -19.10 7.31 9.41
C GLU A 130 -19.05 8.43 10.45
N GLY A 131 -17.86 8.94 10.75
CA GLY A 131 -17.64 9.97 11.76
C GLY A 131 -16.33 10.71 11.59
N ILE A 132 -16.06 11.68 12.47
CA ILE A 132 -14.84 12.48 12.42
C ILE A 132 -13.59 11.64 12.71
N GLU A 133 -13.71 10.61 13.56
CA GLU A 133 -12.63 9.66 13.87
C GLU A 133 -12.16 8.94 12.61
N LEU A 134 -13.09 8.44 11.78
CA LEU A 134 -12.77 7.79 10.52
C LEU A 134 -11.99 8.73 9.60
N ARG A 135 -12.42 10.00 9.50
CA ARG A 135 -11.74 11.02 8.69
C ARG A 135 -10.34 11.33 9.21
N ILE A 136 -10.16 11.40 10.53
CA ILE A 136 -8.86 11.64 11.16
C ILE A 136 -7.92 10.46 10.90
N VAL A 137 -8.38 9.22 11.14
CA VAL A 137 -7.57 8.03 10.88
C VAL A 137 -7.22 7.92 9.39
N GLY A 138 -8.16 8.25 8.51
CA GLY A 138 -7.93 8.28 7.07
C GLY A 138 -6.90 9.34 6.65
N LEU A 139 -6.96 10.53 7.25
CA LEU A 139 -5.98 11.59 7.02
C LEU A 139 -4.58 11.19 7.52
N VAL A 140 -4.50 10.62 8.73
CA VAL A 140 -3.23 10.12 9.29
C VAL A 140 -2.65 9.03 8.39
N TRP A 141 -3.48 8.08 7.94
CA TRP A 141 -3.06 7.06 6.99
C TRP A 141 -2.51 7.69 5.70
N LEU A 142 -3.23 8.65 5.11
CA LEU A 142 -2.82 9.31 3.88
C LEU A 142 -1.51 10.08 4.04
N CYS A 143 -1.32 10.79 5.16
CA CYS A 143 -0.07 11.47 5.48
C CYS A 143 1.11 10.48 5.60
N VAL A 144 0.92 9.35 6.30
CA VAL A 144 1.97 8.33 6.46
C VAL A 144 2.25 7.61 5.14
N PHE A 145 1.22 7.29 4.36
CA PHE A 145 1.38 6.71 3.03
C PHE A 145 2.17 7.64 2.10
N LEU A 146 1.83 8.93 2.04
CA LEU A 146 2.57 9.93 1.28
C LEU A 146 4.02 10.04 1.75
N TRP A 147 4.25 10.05 3.07
CA TRP A 147 5.60 10.08 3.64
C TRP A 147 6.45 8.88 3.21
N PHE A 148 5.90 7.67 3.28
CA PHE A 148 6.56 6.45 2.83
C PHE A 148 6.82 6.47 1.33
N TRP A 149 5.84 6.93 0.55
CA TRP A 149 5.94 6.98 -0.90
C TRP A 149 6.99 7.99 -1.37
N ILE A 150 6.97 9.22 -0.87
CA ILE A 150 7.95 10.28 -1.18
C ILE A 150 9.36 9.84 -0.77
N SER A 151 9.50 9.26 0.42
CA SER A 151 10.79 8.76 0.91
C SER A 151 11.34 7.63 0.03
N GLY A 152 10.48 6.71 -0.42
CA GLY A 152 10.85 5.65 -1.35
C GLY A 152 11.25 6.18 -2.73
N LEU A 153 10.50 7.16 -3.26
CA LEU A 153 10.81 7.82 -4.53
C LEU A 153 12.13 8.58 -4.49
N LEU A 154 12.44 9.28 -3.40
CA LEU A 154 13.72 9.97 -3.21
C LEU A 154 14.91 9.00 -3.26
N VAL A 155 14.76 7.80 -2.69
CA VAL A 155 15.79 6.75 -2.77
C VAL A 155 15.89 6.17 -4.18
N ALA A 156 14.75 5.90 -4.83
CA ALA A 156 14.72 5.44 -6.21
C ALA A 156 15.37 6.44 -7.17
N TYR A 157 15.19 7.75 -6.93
CA TYR A 157 15.82 8.83 -7.70
C TYR A 157 17.34 8.88 -7.49
N ARG A 158 17.83 8.68 -6.26
CA ARG A 158 19.27 8.71 -5.94
C ARG A 158 20.02 7.45 -6.36
N THR A 159 19.31 6.34 -6.56
CA THR A 159 19.92 5.07 -6.98
C THR A 159 20.04 5.07 -8.51
N ARG A 160 21.11 5.68 -9.02
CA ARG A 160 21.48 5.67 -10.44
C ARG A 160 21.99 4.26 -10.78
N SER A 161 21.32 3.56 -11.71
CA SER A 161 21.91 2.36 -12.33
C SER A 161 23.02 2.76 -13.30
#